data_AF-A0A367I121-F1
#
_entry.id   AF-A0A367I121-F1
#
_cell.length_a   1.000
_cell.length_b   1.000
_cell.length_c   1.000
_cell.angle_alpha   90.00
_cell.angle_beta   90.00
_cell.angle_gamma   90.00
#
_symmetry.space_group_name_H-M   'P 1'
#
loop_
_entity.id
_entity.type
_entity.pdbx_description
1 polymer ?
#
loop_
_entity_poly.entity_id
_entity_poly.type
_entity_poly.pdbx_seq_one_letter_code
_entity_poly.pdbx_strand_id
1 'polypeptide(L)'
;MDDEFTIAGFTIPRIAIYDGVFLVLWGIAAYIISDQSSITAMIPSLMGAPLMILGILSERMPNMRHHLMHAAMVLTLLMVIAPLSMFASMGVPDSSLALASNLVLILVGVCFMVCGIMSFRAARIAREEE
;
A
#
# COMPACT_ATOMS: atom_id res chain seq x y z
N MET A 1 -28.92 6.23 -1.63
CA MET A 1 -27.76 5.50 -2.16
C MET A 1 -26.63 5.97 -1.29
N ASP A 2 -26.11 5.11 -0.42
CA ASP A 2 -25.06 5.51 0.52
C ASP A 2 -23.88 6.03 -0.31
N ASP A 3 -23.55 7.31 -0.15
CA ASP A 3 -22.43 7.91 -0.83
C ASP A 3 -21.15 7.24 -0.31
N GLU A 4 -20.67 6.26 -1.06
CA GLU A 4 -19.45 5.54 -0.74
C GLU A 4 -18.30 6.53 -0.65
N PHE A 5 -17.57 6.52 0.48
CA PHE A 5 -16.48 7.48 0.69
C PHE A 5 -15.43 7.39 -0.44
N THR A 6 -15.20 8.52 -1.12
CA THR A 6 -14.23 8.63 -2.20
C THR A 6 -13.17 9.70 -1.90
N ILE A 7 -11.96 9.45 -2.37
CA ILE A 7 -10.87 10.42 -2.40
C ILE A 7 -10.51 10.64 -3.88
N ALA A 8 -10.57 11.89 -4.33
CA ALA A 8 -10.33 12.25 -5.74
C ALA A 8 -11.17 11.44 -6.76
N GLY A 9 -12.39 11.05 -6.38
CA GLY A 9 -13.29 10.24 -7.22
C GLY A 9 -13.02 8.74 -7.21
N PHE A 10 -12.05 8.26 -6.41
CA PHE A 10 -11.74 6.84 -6.26
C PHE A 10 -12.15 6.32 -4.89
N THR A 11 -12.66 5.10 -4.86
CA THR A 11 -12.96 4.36 -3.63
C THR A 11 -11.65 3.83 -3.01
N ILE A 12 -11.63 3.60 -1.70
CA ILE A 12 -10.44 3.05 -1.02
C ILE A 12 -9.95 1.71 -1.63
N PRO A 13 -10.82 0.74 -1.98
CA PRO A 13 -10.39 -0.45 -2.70
C PRO A 13 -9.65 -0.15 -4.00
N ARG A 14 -10.14 0.81 -4.80
CA ARG A 14 -9.48 1.17 -6.06
C ARG A 14 -8.12 1.79 -5.83
N ILE A 15 -7.97 2.62 -4.79
CA ILE A 15 -6.67 3.17 -4.40
C ILE A 15 -5.72 2.03 -4.05
N ALA A 16 -6.16 1.03 -3.27
CA ALA A 16 -5.34 -0.15 -2.95
C ALA A 16 -4.89 -0.92 -4.20
N ILE A 17 -5.78 -1.07 -5.18
CA ILE A 17 -5.47 -1.73 -6.46
C ILE A 17 -4.42 -0.94 -7.22
N TYR A 18 -4.61 0.38 -7.38
CA TYR A 18 -3.66 1.22 -8.12
C TYR A 18 -2.30 1.28 -7.45
N ASP A 19 -2.25 1.45 -6.13
CA ASP A 19 -1.01 1.44 -5.35
C ASP A 19 -0.30 0.08 -5.46
N GLY A 20 -1.05 -1.02 -5.38
CA GLY A 20 -0.52 -2.36 -5.55
C GLY A 20 0.05 -2.60 -6.95
N VAL A 21 -0.67 -2.21 -8.01
CA VAL A 21 -0.20 -2.29 -9.40
C VAL A 21 1.07 -1.46 -9.58
N PHE A 22 1.08 -0.23 -9.09
CA PHE A 22 2.23 0.66 -9.16
C PHE A 22 3.48 0.04 -8.51
N LEU A 23 3.33 -0.54 -7.31
CA LEU A 23 4.42 -1.19 -6.59
C LEU A 23 4.93 -2.47 -7.28
N VAL A 24 4.03 -3.25 -7.88
CA VAL A 24 4.41 -4.43 -8.69
C VAL A 24 5.23 -4.00 -9.90
N LEU A 25 4.76 -3.01 -10.65
CA LEU A 25 5.48 -2.49 -11.81
C LEU A 25 6.83 -1.89 -11.42
N TRP A 26 6.87 -1.13 -10.32
CA TRP A 26 8.11 -0.55 -9.80
C TRP A 26 9.14 -1.63 -9.47
N GLY A 27 8.76 -2.65 -8.71
CA GLY A 27 9.69 -3.72 -8.31
C GLY A 27 10.24 -4.52 -9.50
N ILE A 28 9.40 -4.79 -10.50
CA ILE A 28 9.83 -5.44 -11.75
C ILE A 28 10.80 -4.54 -12.51
N ALA A 29 10.48 -3.26 -12.68
CA ALA A 29 11.34 -2.30 -13.37
C ALA A 29 12.69 -2.16 -12.67
N ALA A 30 12.69 -2.04 -11.33
CA ALA A 30 13.91 -1.96 -10.53
C ALA A 30 14.76 -3.23 -10.67
N TYR A 31 14.16 -4.42 -10.66
CA TYR A 31 14.89 -5.66 -10.87
C TYR A 31 15.60 -5.72 -12.23
N ILE A 32 14.92 -5.31 -13.30
CA ILE A 32 15.49 -5.27 -14.66
C ILE A 32 16.61 -4.23 -14.77
N ILE A 33 16.41 -3.03 -14.21
CA ILE A 33 17.42 -1.95 -14.20
C ILE A 33 18.67 -2.36 -13.42
N SER A 34 18.53 -3.23 -12.42
CA SER A 34 19.66 -3.74 -11.63
C SER A 34 20.49 -4.83 -12.31
N ASP A 35 20.26 -5.12 -13.61
CA ASP A 35 20.78 -6.29 -14.30
C ASP A 35 20.53 -7.59 -13.51
N GLN A 36 19.35 -7.68 -12.87
CA GLN A 36 18.91 -8.82 -12.05
C GLN A 36 19.81 -9.09 -10.81
N SER A 37 20.66 -8.13 -10.43
CA SER A 37 21.59 -8.26 -9.32
C SER A 37 20.95 -7.97 -7.96
N SER A 38 19.85 -7.20 -7.92
CA SER A 38 19.23 -6.76 -6.66
C SER A 38 17.87 -7.43 -6.41
N ILE A 39 17.89 -8.57 -5.71
CA ILE A 39 16.65 -9.24 -5.25
C ILE A 39 15.87 -8.35 -4.27
N THR A 40 16.54 -7.52 -3.48
CA THR A 40 15.91 -6.58 -2.55
C THR A 40 15.11 -5.49 -3.26
N ALA A 41 15.42 -5.17 -4.51
CA ALA A 41 14.62 -4.26 -5.34
C ALA A 41 13.23 -4.82 -5.68
N MET A 42 12.99 -6.13 -5.52
CA MET A 42 11.67 -6.75 -5.72
C MET A 42 10.73 -6.63 -4.51
N ILE A 43 11.20 -6.17 -3.34
CA ILE A 43 10.35 -6.04 -2.13
C ILE A 43 9.07 -5.23 -2.41
N PRO A 44 9.10 -4.09 -3.14
CA PRO A 44 7.88 -3.39 -3.57
C PRO A 44 6.87 -4.30 -4.28
N SER A 45 7.31 -5.16 -5.19
CA SER A 45 6.40 -6.07 -5.89
C SER A 45 5.81 -7.16 -4.98
N LEU A 46 6.61 -7.67 -4.05
CA LEU A 46 6.18 -8.68 -3.09
C LEU A 46 5.12 -8.15 -2.11
N MET A 47 5.17 -6.87 -1.78
CA MET A 47 4.18 -6.21 -0.93
C MET A 47 2.99 -5.65 -1.73
N GLY A 48 3.25 -5.15 -2.95
CA GLY A 48 2.25 -4.62 -3.86
C GLY A 48 1.25 -5.66 -4.35
N ALA A 49 1.70 -6.90 -4.60
CA ALA A 49 0.82 -7.97 -5.07
C ALA A 49 -0.27 -8.34 -4.05
N PRO A 50 0.03 -8.61 -2.77
CA PRO A 50 -1.00 -8.80 -1.74
C PRO A 50 -1.91 -7.59 -1.56
N LEU A 51 -1.37 -6.36 -1.61
CA LEU A 51 -2.18 -5.13 -1.52
C LEU A 51 -3.20 -5.05 -2.67
N MET A 52 -2.75 -5.31 -3.89
CA MET A 52 -3.59 -5.36 -5.08
C MET A 52 -4.68 -6.43 -4.95
N ILE A 53 -4.32 -7.64 -4.49
CA ILE A 53 -5.27 -8.76 -4.30
C ILE A 53 -6.34 -8.38 -3.27
N LEU A 54 -5.94 -7.79 -2.13
CA LEU A 54 -6.88 -7.35 -1.10
C LEU A 54 -7.84 -6.27 -1.62
N GLY A 55 -7.34 -5.34 -2.45
CA GLY A 55 -8.15 -4.34 -3.13
C GLY A 55 -9.21 -4.97 -4.05
N ILE A 56 -8.80 -5.88 -4.94
CA ILE A 56 -9.70 -6.59 -5.87
C ILE A 56 -10.74 -7.41 -5.09
N LEU A 57 -10.31 -8.12 -4.04
CA LEU A 57 -11.19 -8.95 -3.24
C LEU A 57 -12.23 -8.11 -2.51
N SER A 58 -11.85 -6.91 -2.07
CA SER A 58 -12.74 -5.96 -1.40
C SER A 58 -13.82 -5.40 -2.32
N GLU A 59 -13.53 -5.20 -3.61
CA GLU A 59 -14.55 -4.85 -4.61
C GLU A 59 -15.51 -6.02 -4.89
N ARG A 60 -14.99 -7.25 -4.94
CA ARG A 60 -15.80 -8.45 -5.26
C ARG A 60 -16.63 -8.96 -4.08
N MET A 61 -16.22 -8.69 -2.84
CA MET A 61 -16.86 -9.19 -1.63
C MET A 61 -17.28 -8.04 -0.70
N PRO A 62 -18.35 -7.30 -1.03
CA PRO A 62 -18.79 -6.15 -0.24
C PRO A 62 -19.11 -6.50 1.22
N ASN A 63 -19.62 -7.71 1.48
CA ASN A 63 -19.88 -8.21 2.84
C ASN A 63 -18.63 -8.31 3.73
N MET A 64 -17.45 -8.47 3.12
CA MET A 64 -16.16 -8.61 3.81
C MET A 64 -15.24 -7.41 3.63
N ARG A 65 -15.73 -6.36 2.96
CA ARG A 65 -14.96 -5.18 2.58
C ARG A 65 -14.20 -4.56 3.75
N HIS A 66 -14.85 -4.40 4.90
CA HIS A 66 -14.21 -3.80 6.08
C HIS A 66 -13.02 -4.62 6.58
N HIS A 67 -13.15 -5.95 6.66
CA HIS A 67 -12.07 -6.82 7.12
C HIS A 67 -10.88 -6.82 6.14
N LEU A 68 -11.18 -6.86 4.84
CA LEU A 68 -10.16 -6.81 3.79
C LEU A 68 -9.42 -5.46 3.78
N MET A 69 -10.13 -4.36 4.03
CA MET A 69 -9.51 -3.04 4.14
C MET A 69 -8.67 -2.90 5.42
N HIS A 70 -9.08 -3.47 6.55
CA HIS A 70 -8.22 -3.52 7.74
C HIS A 70 -6.97 -4.37 7.50
N ALA A 71 -7.09 -5.51 6.82
CA ALA A 71 -5.94 -6.31 6.42
C ALA A 71 -4.99 -5.53 5.50
N ALA A 72 -5.53 -4.77 4.54
CA ALA A 72 -4.73 -3.91 3.67
C ALA A 72 -4.01 -2.82 4.48
N MET A 73 -4.69 -2.19 5.45
CA MET A 73 -4.08 -1.21 6.36
C MET A 73 -2.92 -1.81 7.16
N VAL A 74 -3.10 -3.00 7.73
CA VAL A 74 -2.04 -3.70 8.47
C VAL A 74 -0.86 -4.02 7.54
N LEU A 75 -1.12 -4.49 6.32
CA LEU A 75 -0.08 -4.73 5.33
C LEU A 75 0.70 -3.44 5.02
N THR A 76 0.02 -2.32 4.77
CA THR A 76 0.68 -1.04 4.50
C THR A 76 1.45 -0.48 5.69
N LEU A 77 1.01 -0.78 6.91
CA LEU A 77 1.77 -0.46 8.11
C LEU A 77 3.10 -1.24 8.15
N LEU A 78 3.08 -2.53 7.80
CA LEU A 78 4.29 -3.33 7.68
C LEU A 78 5.22 -2.81 6.57
N MET A 79 4.66 -2.35 5.45
CA MET A 79 5.42 -1.75 4.34
C MET A 79 6.20 -0.50 4.76
N VAL A 80 5.72 0.23 5.78
CA VAL A 80 6.41 1.41 6.32
C VAL A 80 7.38 1.02 7.44
N ILE A 81 6.95 0.17 8.38
CA ILE A 81 7.77 -0.21 9.53
C ILE A 81 8.99 -1.03 9.10
N ALA A 82 8.85 -1.97 8.16
CA ALA A 82 9.94 -2.87 7.79
C ALA A 82 11.18 -2.10 7.25
N PRO A 83 11.08 -1.20 6.26
CA PRO A 83 12.21 -0.40 5.82
C PRO A 83 12.78 0.53 6.91
N LEU A 84 11.93 1.15 7.73
CA LEU A 84 12.38 2.01 8.82
C LEU A 84 13.18 1.23 9.87
N SER A 85 12.72 0.03 10.22
CA SER A 85 13.43 -0.86 11.14
C SER A 85 14.76 -1.35 10.57
N MET A 86 14.80 -1.62 9.26
CA MET A 86 16.02 -1.96 8.54
C MET A 86 17.02 -0.80 8.57
N PHE A 87 16.58 0.42 8.28
CA PHE A 87 17.43 1.61 8.32
C PHE A 87 17.99 1.88 9.71
N ALA A 88 17.18 1.69 10.75
CA ALA A 88 17.61 1.88 12.14
C ALA A 88 18.61 0.83 12.63
N SER A 89 18.49 -0.41 12.15
CA SER A 89 19.31 -1.55 12.63
C SER A 89 20.55 -1.80 11.78
N MET A 90 20.44 -1.69 10.46
CA MET A 90 21.48 -2.05 9.49
C MET A 90 22.05 -0.83 8.76
N GLY A 91 21.43 0.35 8.91
CA GLY A 91 21.77 1.55 8.16
C GLY A 91 21.07 1.65 6.80
N VAL A 92 21.36 2.73 6.08
CA VAL A 92 20.79 3.01 4.76
C VAL A 92 21.48 2.13 3.71
N PRO A 93 20.75 1.52 2.76
CA PRO A 93 21.34 0.74 1.68
C PRO A 93 22.32 1.58 0.84
N ASP A 94 23.50 1.01 0.54
CA ASP A 94 24.49 1.63 -0.35
C ASP A 94 24.02 1.71 -1.81
N SER A 95 23.18 0.76 -2.21
CA SER A 95 22.56 0.76 -3.54
C SER A 95 21.49 1.84 -3.61
N SER A 96 21.70 2.83 -4.48
CA SER A 96 20.73 3.88 -4.78
C SER A 96 19.37 3.32 -5.19
N LEU A 97 19.35 2.20 -5.91
CA LEU A 97 18.13 1.54 -6.34
C LEU A 97 17.40 0.82 -5.21
N ALA A 98 18.15 0.16 -4.31
CA ALA A 98 17.57 -0.45 -3.12
C ALA A 98 17.00 0.62 -2.18
N LEU A 99 17.70 1.74 -2.02
CA LEU A 99 17.21 2.89 -1.28
C LEU A 99 15.93 3.45 -1.91
N ALA A 100 15.93 3.71 -3.22
CA ALA A 100 14.76 4.22 -3.93
C ALA A 100 13.55 3.27 -3.80
N SER A 101 13.78 1.96 -3.88
CA SER A 101 12.72 0.94 -3.74
C SER A 101 12.10 0.94 -2.34
N ASN A 102 12.92 1.06 -1.29
CA ASN A 102 12.43 1.18 0.08
C ASN A 102 11.70 2.51 0.32
N LEU A 103 12.19 3.61 -0.25
CA LEU A 103 11.51 4.91 -0.14
C LEU A 103 10.14 4.90 -0.84
N VAL A 104 10.05 4.34 -2.03
CA VAL A 104 8.76 4.17 -2.74
C VAL A 104 7.80 3.32 -1.91
N LEU A 105 8.28 2.23 -1.32
CA LEU A 105 7.48 1.37 -0.46
C LEU A 105 6.92 2.15 0.75
N ILE A 106 7.75 2.95 1.42
CA ILE A 106 7.34 3.80 2.54
C ILE A 106 6.31 4.84 2.06
N LEU A 107 6.60 5.57 0.97
CA LEU A 107 5.74 6.65 0.48
C LEU A 107 4.35 6.15 0.10
N VAL A 108 4.27 5.05 -0.65
CA VAL A 108 3.00 4.44 -1.03
C VAL A 108 2.26 3.92 0.20
N GLY A 109 2.95 3.25 1.12
CA GLY A 109 2.37 2.77 2.36
C GLY A 109 1.78 3.89 3.22
N VAL A 110 2.51 5.01 3.40
CA VAL A 110 2.02 6.18 4.14
C VAL A 110 0.83 6.83 3.42
N CYS A 111 0.89 7.01 2.11
CA CYS A 111 -0.20 7.58 1.32
C CYS A 111 -1.48 6.77 1.50
N PHE A 112 -1.40 5.45 1.31
CA PHE A 112 -2.55 4.56 1.48
C PHE A 112 -3.10 4.59 2.91
N MET A 113 -2.23 4.57 3.93
CA MET A 113 -2.67 4.67 5.32
C MET A 113 -3.43 5.98 5.60
N VAL A 114 -2.96 7.11 5.07
CA VAL A 114 -3.67 8.39 5.20
C VAL A 114 -5.06 8.30 4.57
N CYS A 115 -5.16 7.76 3.35
CA CYS A 115 -6.44 7.54 2.68
C CYS A 115 -7.39 6.64 3.49
N GLY A 116 -6.87 5.54 4.05
CA GLY A 116 -7.65 4.63 4.89
C GLY A 116 -8.13 5.27 6.20
N ILE A 117 -7.26 6.01 6.89
CA ILE A 117 -7.61 6.74 8.12
C ILE A 117 -8.69 7.79 7.84
N MET A 118 -8.59 8.53 6.73
CA MET A 118 -9.61 9.48 6.32
C MET A 118 -10.96 8.78 6.10
N SER A 119 -10.97 7.60 5.48
CA SER A 119 -12.18 6.79 5.30
C SER A 119 -12.79 6.34 6.62
N PHE A 120 -11.98 5.87 7.56
CA PHE A 120 -12.47 5.49 8.90
C PHE A 120 -13.04 6.68 9.66
N ARG A 121 -12.40 7.84 9.56
CA ARG A 121 -12.90 9.08 10.19
C ARG A 121 -14.24 9.50 9.59
N ALA A 122 -14.39 9.46 8.28
CA ALA A 122 -15.65 9.78 7.60
C ALA A 122 -16.77 8.82 8.03
N ALA A 123 -16.49 7.52 8.10
CA ALA A 123 -17.45 6.53 8.56
C ALA A 123 -17.85 6.71 10.04
N ARG A 124 -16.95 7.23 10.88
CA ARG A 124 -17.26 7.57 12.28
C ARG A 124 -18.20 8.78 12.37
N ILE A 125 -17.92 9.84 11.63
CA ILE A 125 -18.74 11.08 11.63
C ILE A 125 -20.16 10.78 11.14
N ALA A 126 -20.31 10.02 10.06
CA ALA A 126 -21.63 9.66 9.53
C ALA A 126 -22.50 8.91 10.56
N ARG A 127 -21.90 8.12 11.46
CA ARG A 127 -22.62 7.43 12.55
C ARG A 127 -22.98 8.34 13.73
N GLU A 128 -22.34 9.49 13.86
CA GLU A 128 -22.65 10.48 14.91
C GLU A 128 -23.77 11.44 14.46
N GLU A 129 -24.04 11.53 13.16
CA GLU A 129 -25.08 12.37 12.55
C GLU A 129 -26.43 11.63 12.37
N GLU A 130 -26.45 10.30 12.51
CA GLU A 130 -27.66 9.45 12.60
C GLU A 130 -28.26 9.44 14.02
#